data_AF-A0A961G6C5-F1
#
_entry.id   AF-A0A961G6C5-F1
#
_cell.length_a   1.000
_cell.length_b   1.000
_cell.length_c   1.000
_cell.angle_alpha   90.00
_cell.angle_beta   90.00
_cell.angle_gamma   90.00
#
_symmetry.space_group_name_H-M   'P 1'
#
loop_
_entity.id
_entity.type
_entity.pdbx_description
1 polymer ?
#
loop_
_entity_poly.entity_id
_entity_poly.type
_entity_poly.pdbx_seq_one_letter_code
_entity_poly.pdbx_strand_id
1 'polypeptide(L)'
;MEAPPGEEYAAFVREGGARLRRAFIAAYGPEVGAEATSDALAYGWEHWARVSRMDNPAGYLYRVGQSKARRYRRKPTRLPEVEQAATPWVEPGLPSALAALSERQRQAILL
;
A
#
# COMPACT_ATOMS: atom_id res chain seq x y z
N MET A 1 -19.66 -10.48 -20.64
CA MET A 1 -18.40 -10.20 -21.34
C MET A 1 -17.35 -10.07 -20.26
N GLU A 2 -16.47 -11.06 -20.12
CA GLU A 2 -15.40 -11.06 -19.11
C GLU A 2 -14.42 -9.94 -19.48
N ALA A 3 -14.10 -9.06 -18.53
CA ALA A 3 -13.23 -7.93 -18.81
C ALA A 3 -11.82 -8.45 -19.11
N PRO A 4 -11.07 -7.85 -20.05
CA PRO A 4 -9.70 -8.26 -20.29
C PRO A 4 -8.89 -8.15 -18.98
N PRO A 5 -7.90 -9.04 -18.73
CA PRO A 5 -7.19 -9.10 -17.44
C PRO A 5 -6.65 -7.76 -16.95
N GLY A 6 -6.29 -6.85 -17.87
CA GLY A 6 -5.83 -5.51 -17.55
C GLY A 6 -6.92 -4.56 -17.01
N GLU A 7 -8.16 -4.68 -17.49
CA GLU A 7 -9.29 -3.88 -16.99
C GLU A 7 -9.72 -4.33 -15.60
N GLU A 8 -9.75 -5.65 -15.36
CA GLU A 8 -10.02 -6.20 -14.03
C GLU A 8 -8.98 -5.76 -13.02
N TYR A 9 -7.70 -5.82 -13.40
CA TYR A 9 -6.61 -5.32 -12.57
C TYR A 9 -6.76 -3.82 -12.29
N ALA A 10 -7.08 -3.02 -13.31
CA ALA A 10 -7.28 -1.58 -13.13
C ALA A 10 -8.45 -1.28 -12.18
N ALA A 11 -9.54 -2.06 -12.23
CA ALA A 11 -10.64 -1.96 -11.28
C ALA A 11 -10.20 -2.29 -9.86
N PHE A 12 -9.47 -3.39 -9.68
CA PHE A 12 -8.88 -3.78 -8.40
C PHE A 12 -7.97 -2.69 -7.81
N VAL A 13 -7.12 -2.05 -8.64
CA VAL A 13 -6.24 -0.97 -8.18
C VAL A 13 -7.05 0.26 -7.76
N ARG A 14 -8.12 0.61 -8.49
CA ARG A 14 -8.99 1.74 -8.10
C ARG A 14 -9.69 1.49 -6.77
N GLU A 15 -10.19 0.28 -6.54
CA GLU A 15 -10.91 -0.06 -5.31
C GLU A 15 -9.98 -0.32 -4.12
N GLY A 16 -8.90 -1.07 -4.33
CA GLY A 16 -8.04 -1.59 -3.26
C GLY A 16 -6.67 -0.94 -3.15
N GLY A 17 -6.16 -0.30 -4.21
CA GLY A 17 -4.80 0.24 -4.27
C GLY A 17 -4.55 1.34 -3.23
N ALA A 18 -5.52 2.24 -3.02
CA ALA A 18 -5.42 3.29 -2.00
C ALA A 18 -5.35 2.72 -0.58
N ARG A 19 -6.13 1.67 -0.30
CA ARG A 19 -6.14 0.96 0.99
C ARG A 19 -4.80 0.27 1.24
N LEU A 20 -4.28 -0.43 0.23
CA LEU A 20 -2.98 -1.09 0.28
C LEU A 20 -1.85 -0.08 0.54
N ARG A 21 -1.88 1.08 -0.12
CA ARG A 21 -0.93 2.17 0.10
C ARG A 21 -0.98 2.69 1.53
N ARG A 22 -2.17 2.96 2.06
CA ARG A 22 -2.35 3.42 3.45
C ARG A 22 -1.79 2.41 4.44
N ALA A 23 -2.05 1.11 4.24
CA ALA A 23 -1.53 0.05 5.10
C ALA A 23 0.00 -0.02 5.10
N PHE A 24 0.64 0.17 3.95
CA PHE A 24 2.11 0.21 3.87
C PHE A 24 2.71 1.47 4.48
N ILE A 25 2.12 2.64 4.25
CA ILE A 25 2.56 3.90 4.87
C ILE A 25 2.45 3.80 6.39
N ALA A 26 1.36 3.24 6.89
CA ALA A 26 1.15 3.06 8.31
C ALA A 26 2.16 2.12 8.97
N ALA A 27 2.62 1.09 8.24
CA ALA A 27 3.60 0.12 8.75
C ALA A 27 5.06 0.61 8.60
N TYR A 28 5.39 1.30 7.52
CA TYR A 28 6.78 1.57 7.12
C TYR A 28 7.15 3.04 6.94
N GLY A 29 6.20 3.96 7.14
CA GLY A 29 6.38 5.38 6.85
C GLY A 29 6.09 5.73 5.38
N PRO A 30 5.97 7.02 5.06
CA PRO A 30 5.53 7.48 3.74
C PRO A 30 6.47 7.08 2.60
N GLU A 31 7.78 7.10 2.82
CA GLU A 31 8.78 6.79 1.78
C GLU A 31 8.81 5.28 1.47
N VAL A 32 9.11 4.45 2.48
CA VAL A 32 9.17 2.99 2.29
C VAL A 32 7.79 2.42 1.96
N GLY A 33 6.72 3.01 2.49
CA GLY A 33 5.36 2.60 2.21
C GLY A 33 4.97 2.82 0.75
N ALA A 34 5.39 3.94 0.14
CA ALA A 34 5.15 4.20 -1.28
C ALA A 34 5.89 3.19 -2.17
N GLU A 35 7.17 2.93 -1.88
CA GLU A 35 7.97 1.93 -2.59
C GLU A 35 7.35 0.54 -2.51
N ALA A 36 7.03 0.07 -1.29
CA ALA A 36 6.40 -1.24 -1.08
C ALA A 36 5.04 -1.38 -1.78
N THR A 37 4.29 -0.28 -1.92
CA THR A 37 3.03 -0.26 -2.66
C THR A 37 3.28 -0.49 -4.14
N SER A 38 4.19 0.29 -4.76
CA SER A 38 4.54 0.14 -6.17
C SER A 38 5.01 -1.27 -6.48
N ASP A 39 5.85 -1.82 -5.60
CA ASP A 39 6.39 -3.17 -5.71
C ASP A 39 5.33 -4.29 -5.64
N ALA A 40 4.32 -4.09 -4.78
CA ALA A 40 3.20 -5.02 -4.63
C ALA A 40 2.24 -4.95 -5.82
N LEU A 41 1.95 -3.74 -6.31
CA LEU A 41 1.11 -3.53 -7.48
C LEU A 41 1.79 -4.05 -8.75
N ALA A 42 3.08 -3.80 -8.95
CA ALA A 42 3.84 -4.37 -10.08
C ALA A 42 3.74 -5.91 -10.11
N TYR A 43 3.92 -6.56 -8.95
CA TYR A 43 3.72 -8.00 -8.83
C TYR A 43 2.28 -8.43 -9.14
N GLY A 44 1.29 -7.66 -8.67
CA GLY A 44 -0.12 -7.90 -8.94
C GLY A 44 -0.44 -7.90 -10.43
N TRP A 45 0.15 -6.97 -11.19
CA TRP A 45 0.03 -6.92 -12.65
C TRP A 45 0.66 -8.14 -13.32
N GLU A 46 1.91 -8.45 -13.00
CA GLU A 46 2.66 -9.58 -13.59
C GLU A 46 2.00 -10.94 -13.33
N HIS A 47 1.32 -11.08 -12.20
CA HIS A 47 0.75 -12.34 -11.74
C HIS A 47 -0.78 -12.30 -11.60
N TRP A 48 -1.45 -11.38 -12.30
CA TRP A 48 -2.87 -11.11 -12.08
C TRP A 48 -3.75 -12.35 -12.22
N ALA A 49 -3.51 -13.18 -13.24
CA ALA A 49 -4.27 -14.42 -13.46
C ALA A 49 -4.25 -15.39 -12.27
N ARG A 50 -3.21 -15.35 -11.44
CA ARG A 50 -3.13 -16.13 -10.19
C ARG A 50 -3.75 -15.38 -9.02
N VAL A 51 -3.45 -14.09 -8.91
CA VAL A 51 -3.84 -13.25 -7.77
C VAL A 51 -5.34 -12.99 -7.75
N SER A 52 -5.98 -12.80 -8.90
CA SER A 52 -7.43 -12.54 -9.02
C SER A 52 -8.30 -13.72 -8.55
N ARG A 53 -7.75 -14.94 -8.56
CA ARG A 53 -8.43 -16.17 -8.13
C ARG A 53 -8.32 -16.45 -6.63
N MET A 54 -7.64 -15.58 -5.87
CA MET A 54 -7.48 -15.75 -4.43
C MET A 54 -8.66 -15.16 -3.67
N ASP A 55 -8.96 -15.73 -2.50
CA ASP A 55 -10.03 -15.23 -1.61
C ASP A 55 -9.75 -13.80 -1.11
N ASN A 56 -8.47 -13.44 -0.93
CA ASN A 56 -8.05 -12.10 -0.52
C ASN A 56 -6.82 -11.61 -1.32
N PRO A 57 -7.04 -11.08 -2.54
CA PRO A 57 -5.96 -10.60 -3.40
C PRO A 57 -5.17 -9.45 -2.77
N ALA A 58 -5.85 -8.50 -2.13
CA ALA A 58 -5.21 -7.36 -1.47
C ALA A 58 -4.34 -7.78 -0.28
N GLY A 59 -4.82 -8.70 0.56
CA GLY A 59 -4.04 -9.26 1.67
C GLY A 59 -2.83 -10.07 1.21
N TYR A 60 -2.94 -10.78 0.08
CA TYR A 60 -1.80 -11.46 -0.52
C TYR A 60 -0.75 -10.47 -1.03
N LEU A 61 -1.17 -9.43 -1.77
CA LEU A 61 -0.26 -8.37 -2.24
C LEU A 61 0.36 -7.59 -1.08
N TYR A 62 -0.35 -7.42 0.04
CA TYR A 62 0.22 -6.86 1.26
C TYR A 62 1.43 -7.68 1.71
N ARG A 63 1.30 -9.02 1.79
CA ARG A 63 2.42 -9.90 2.14
C ARG A 63 3.58 -9.85 1.14
N VAL A 64 3.30 -9.70 -0.15
CA VAL A 64 4.34 -9.54 -1.19
C VAL A 64 5.15 -8.27 -0.92
N GLY A 65 4.47 -7.13 -0.71
CA GLY A 65 5.15 -5.86 -0.43
C GLY A 65 5.91 -5.86 0.90
N GLN A 66 5.39 -6.52 1.96
CA GLN A 66 6.12 -6.66 3.23
C GLN A 66 7.49 -7.36 3.07
N SER A 67 7.57 -8.38 2.21
CA SER A 67 8.82 -9.09 1.94
C SER A 67 9.86 -8.20 1.27
N LYS A 68 9.41 -7.32 0.36
CA LYS A 68 10.26 -6.39 -0.37
C LYS A 68 10.62 -5.14 0.45
N ALA A 69 9.72 -4.66 1.32
CA ALA A 69 9.93 -3.52 2.23
C ALA A 69 11.20 -3.65 3.08
N ARG A 70 11.60 -4.87 3.44
CA ARG A 70 12.86 -5.13 4.18
C ARG A 70 14.11 -4.63 3.46
N ARG A 71 14.10 -4.57 2.12
CA ARG A 71 15.23 -4.12 1.29
C ARG A 71 15.43 -2.60 1.36
N TYR A 72 14.36 -1.86 1.60
CA TYR A 72 14.32 -0.40 1.68
C TYR A 72 14.73 0.16 3.04
N ARG A 73 15.04 -0.69 4.03
CA ARG A 73 15.65 -0.26 5.30
C ARG A 73 17.08 0.26 5.15
N ARG A 74 17.68 0.15 3.95
CA ARG A 74 18.99 0.74 3.65
C ARG A 74 18.83 2.24 3.36
N LYS A 75 19.74 3.06 3.91
CA LYS A 75 19.71 4.53 3.87
C LYS A 75 19.33 5.06 2.47
N PRO A 76 18.28 5.90 2.34
CA PRO A 76 17.86 6.44 1.05
C PRO A 76 18.79 7.57 0.59
N THR A 77 19.03 7.63 -0.72
CA THR A 77 19.56 8.82 -1.41
C THR A 77 18.46 9.88 -1.42
N ARG A 78 18.71 11.08 -0.87
CA ARG A 78 17.69 12.13 -0.79
C ARG A 78 17.75 13.05 -1.99
N LEU A 79 16.60 13.32 -2.59
CA LEU A 79 16.36 14.40 -3.55
C LEU A 79 15.68 15.58 -2.82
N PRO A 80 15.75 16.81 -3.35
CA PRO A 80 15.07 17.96 -2.74
C PRO A 80 13.55 17.76 -2.63
N GLU A 81 12.99 18.28 -1.54
CA GLU A 81 11.57 18.15 -1.21
C GLU A 81 10.71 18.94 -2.21
N VAL A 82 9.67 18.29 -2.74
CA VAL A 82 8.67 18.90 -3.63
C VAL A 82 7.49 19.35 -2.78
N GLU A 83 7.00 20.57 -3.04
CA GLU A 83 5.89 21.17 -2.30
C GLU A 83 4.61 20.31 -2.39
N GLN A 84 4.10 19.89 -1.23
CA GLN A 84 2.93 19.00 -1.16
C GLN A 84 1.64 19.80 -1.35
N ALA A 85 0.69 19.24 -2.12
CA ALA A 85 -0.65 19.81 -2.29
C ALA A 85 -1.41 19.88 -0.96
N ALA A 86 -2.36 20.82 -0.88
CA ALA A 86 -3.12 21.15 0.32
C ALA A 86 -3.65 19.91 1.07
N THR A 87 -3.35 19.85 2.37
CA THR A 87 -3.78 18.75 3.23
C THR A 87 -5.29 18.85 3.48
N PRO A 88 -6.08 17.79 3.20
CA PRO A 88 -7.49 17.78 3.58
C PRO A 88 -7.64 17.87 5.11
N TRP A 89 -8.75 18.43 5.58
CA TRP A 89 -9.05 18.46 7.02
C TRP A 89 -9.15 17.04 7.56
N VAL A 90 -8.38 16.75 8.61
CA VAL A 90 -8.34 15.47 9.31
C VAL A 90 -8.49 15.76 10.80
N GLU A 91 -9.22 14.90 11.51
CA GLU A 91 -9.36 14.94 12.97
C GLU A 91 -7.97 15.05 13.65
N PRO A 92 -7.68 16.14 14.40
CA PRO A 92 -6.35 16.39 14.96
C PRO A 92 -5.81 15.28 15.87
N GLY A 93 -6.70 14.54 16.54
CA GLY A 93 -6.32 13.40 17.39
C GLY A 93 -6.02 12.10 16.65
N LEU A 94 -6.36 11.99 15.36
CA LEU A 94 -6.23 10.74 14.61
C LEU A 94 -4.77 10.27 14.44
N PRO A 95 -3.79 11.15 14.11
CA PRO A 95 -2.40 10.71 13.96
C PRO A 95 -1.80 10.15 15.25
N SER A 96 -2.05 10.80 16.39
CA SER A 96 -1.55 10.35 17.69
C SER A 96 -2.23 9.06 18.15
N ALA A 97 -3.54 8.91 17.90
CA ALA A 97 -4.28 7.68 18.19
C ALA A 97 -3.75 6.49 17.37
N LEU A 98 -3.52 6.66 16.06
CA LEU A 98 -2.94 5.61 15.22
C LEU A 98 -1.48 5.29 15.60
N ALA A 99 -0.72 6.29 16.03
CA ALA A 99 0.65 6.11 16.49
C ALA A 99 0.75 5.30 17.80
N ALA A 100 -0.25 5.42 18.68
CA ALA A 100 -0.34 4.67 19.93
C ALA A 100 -0.67 3.17 19.74
N LEU A 101 -1.18 2.78 18.58
CA LEU A 101 -1.46 1.38 18.26
C LEU A 101 -0.18 0.61 17.92
N SER A 102 -0.16 -0.68 18.29
CA SER A 102 0.85 -1.60 17.78
C SER A 102 0.78 -1.72 16.26
N GLU A 103 1.88 -2.09 15.62
CA GLU A 103 1.96 -2.27 14.16
C GLU A 103 0.84 -3.20 13.65
N ARG A 104 0.59 -4.32 14.35
CA ARG A 104 -0.47 -5.28 14.00
C ARG A 104 -1.88 -4.67 14.10
N GLN A 105 -2.15 -3.88 15.14
CA GLN A 105 -3.46 -3.24 15.31
C GLN A 105 -3.69 -2.18 14.23
N ARG A 106 -2.67 -1.38 13.94
CA ARG A 106 -2.73 -0.36 12.89
C ARG A 106 -2.97 -0.98 11.51
N GLN A 107 -2.33 -2.10 11.23
CA GLN A 107 -2.53 -2.89 10.00
C GLN A 107 -3.96 -3.41 9.87
N ALA A 108 -4.50 -4.00 10.94
CA ALA A 108 -5.83 -4.61 10.93
C ALA A 108 -6.96 -3.59 10.68
N ILE A 109 -6.81 -2.33 11.11
CA ILE A 109 -7.81 -1.28 10.88
C ILE A 109 -7.78 -0.78 9.43
N LEU A 110 -6.63 -0.85 8.77
CA LEU A 110 -6.44 -0.31 7.42
C LEU A 110 -6.66 -1.34 6.31
N LEU A 111 -6.49 -2.63 6.59
CA LEU A 111 -6.68 -3.76 5.66
C LEU A 111 -8.05 -4.39 5.76
#